data_AF-A0A3M9ZEA5-F1
#
_entry.id   AF-A0A3M9ZEA5-F1
#
_cell.length_a   1.000
_cell.length_b   1.000
_cell.length_c   1.000
_cell.angle_alpha   90.00
_cell.angle_beta   90.00
_cell.angle_gamma   90.00
#
_symmetry.space_group_name_H-M   'P 1'
#
loop_
_entity.id
_entity.type
_entity.pdbx_description
1 polymer ?
#
loop_
_entity_poly.entity_id
_entity_poly.type
_entity_poly.pdbx_seq_one_letter_code
_entity_poly.pdbx_strand_id
1 'polypeptide(L)'
;MVCLSAQQFNQIGLAIDQAISKFIQLKPGKQVPATIAESFNSRELMAQQLRLAEKLKERLDYLGVYYKRNPRNFLRHMASPQKEDLLRQLKADYREIILAYFSDEPRLNDKIDHFVNVAFFADVPISQIVEIHMELMDEFSKHLKLEGRSDEVLLDYRLTLIDTLAHLCEMYRRSIPRES
;
A
#
# COMPACT_ATOMS: atom_id res chain seq x y z
N MET A 1 6.52 -4.12 27.70
CA MET A 1 5.15 -3.70 28.01
C MET A 1 5.12 -2.18 28.11
N VAL A 2 4.21 -1.51 27.40
CA VAL A 2 3.96 -0.07 27.56
C VAL A 2 2.66 0.03 28.34
N CYS A 3 2.72 0.59 29.55
CA CYS A 3 1.54 0.79 30.39
C CYS A 3 1.30 2.29 30.54
N LEU A 4 0.08 2.73 30.25
CA LEU A 4 -0.37 4.09 30.47
C LEU A 4 -1.25 4.12 31.72
N SER A 5 -0.99 5.08 32.61
CA SER A 5 -1.94 5.39 33.70
C SER A 5 -3.08 6.28 33.18
N ALA A 6 -4.24 6.26 33.85
CA ALA A 6 -5.41 7.03 33.46
C ALA A 6 -5.15 8.56 33.37
N GLN A 7 -4.12 9.05 34.06
CA GLN A 7 -3.72 10.47 34.07
C GLN A 7 -2.83 10.88 32.87
N GLN A 8 -2.33 9.91 32.09
CA GLN A 8 -1.39 10.14 30.98
C GLN A 8 -2.05 10.06 29.59
N PHE A 9 -3.38 10.17 29.52
CA PHE A 9 -4.15 10.03 28.28
C PHE A 9 -3.72 11.04 27.20
N ASN A 10 -3.24 12.22 27.59
CA ASN A 10 -2.71 13.24 26.68
C ASN A 10 -1.45 12.77 25.91
N GLN A 11 -0.80 11.70 26.35
CA GLN A 11 0.39 11.11 25.71
C GLN A 11 0.06 9.83 24.92
N ILE A 12 -1.22 9.55 24.68
CA ILE A 12 -1.65 8.31 24.02
C ILE A 12 -1.03 8.13 22.63
N GLY A 13 -0.89 9.22 21.85
CA GLY A 13 -0.24 9.16 20.54
C GLY A 13 1.21 8.68 20.63
N LEU A 14 2.00 9.28 21.52
CA LEU A 14 3.39 8.89 21.77
C LEU A 14 3.50 7.46 22.32
N ALA A 15 2.58 7.05 23.20
CA ALA A 15 2.55 5.71 23.75
C ALA A 15 2.20 4.65 22.70
N ILE A 16 1.31 4.98 21.76
CA ILE A 16 0.99 4.14 20.60
C ILE A 16 2.23 3.98 19.72
N ASP A 17 2.90 5.09 19.36
CA ASP A 17 4.11 5.05 18.53
C ASP A 17 5.24 4.22 19.18
N GLN A 18 5.43 4.36 20.50
CA GLN A 18 6.38 3.57 21.27
C GLN A 18 5.99 2.10 21.37
N ALA A 19 4.69 1.80 21.52
CA ALA A 19 4.20 0.43 21.58
C ALA A 19 4.40 -0.28 20.23
N ILE A 20 4.10 0.40 19.11
CA ILE A 20 4.28 -0.15 17.77
C ILE A 20 5.76 -0.34 17.45
N SER A 21 6.61 0.64 17.76
CA SER A 21 8.07 0.51 17.57
C SER A 21 8.65 -0.65 18.38
N LYS A 22 8.22 -0.83 19.63
CA LYS A 22 8.60 -2.00 20.44
C LYS A 22 8.08 -3.30 19.83
N PHE A 23 6.86 -3.32 19.29
CA PHE A 23 6.30 -4.50 18.64
C PHE A 23 7.11 -4.91 17.40
N ILE A 24 7.46 -3.96 16.52
CA ILE A 24 8.29 -4.23 15.33
C ILE A 24 9.69 -4.73 15.71
N GLN A 25 10.27 -4.24 16.81
CA GLN A 25 11.60 -4.65 17.28
C GLN A 25 11.60 -6.01 18.01
N LEU A 26 10.44 -6.50 18.46
CA LEU A 26 10.35 -7.78 19.15
C LEU A 26 10.46 -8.93 18.13
N LYS A 27 11.58 -9.67 18.18
CA LYS A 27 11.71 -10.95 17.46
C LYS A 27 10.68 -11.95 18.00
N PRO A 28 10.04 -12.77 17.14
CA PRO A 28 9.10 -13.78 17.58
C PRO A 28 9.82 -14.75 18.53
N GLY A 29 9.30 -14.91 19.74
CA GLY A 29 9.82 -15.88 20.72
C GLY A 29 10.29 -15.32 22.07
N LYS A 30 10.23 -14.00 22.31
CA LYS A 30 10.67 -13.45 23.60
C LYS A 30 9.61 -13.27 24.70
N GLN A 31 8.33 -13.54 24.43
CA GLN A 31 7.30 -13.43 25.48
C GLN A 31 6.20 -14.49 25.31
N VAL A 32 6.53 -15.73 25.65
CA VAL A 32 5.53 -16.62 26.25
C VAL A 32 6.21 -17.25 27.46
N PRO A 33 5.69 -17.08 28.69
CA PRO A 33 6.12 -17.89 29.83
C PRO A 33 6.00 -19.36 29.44
N ALA A 34 7.07 -20.13 29.62
CA ALA A 34 7.26 -21.48 29.10
C ALA A 34 6.39 -22.54 29.80
N THR A 35 5.08 -22.34 29.90
CA THR A 35 4.20 -23.26 30.62
C THR A 35 3.19 -23.99 29.75
N ILE A 36 3.06 -23.69 28.46
CA ILE A 36 2.24 -24.51 27.54
C ILE A 36 2.89 -24.53 26.15
N ALA A 37 4.03 -25.19 26.05
CA ALA A 37 4.74 -25.43 24.80
C ALA A 37 4.21 -26.70 24.11
N GLU A 38 2.93 -26.75 23.77
CA GLU A 38 2.39 -27.80 22.90
C GLU A 38 1.30 -27.23 21.98
N SER A 39 1.64 -27.03 20.71
CA SER A 39 0.78 -27.32 19.54
C SER A 39 1.34 -26.65 18.28
N PHE A 40 1.06 -27.27 17.14
CA PHE A 40 1.44 -26.85 15.78
C PHE A 40 1.05 -25.41 15.39
N ASN A 41 0.28 -24.69 16.22
CA ASN A 41 -0.16 -23.29 16.03
C ASN A 41 0.93 -22.24 16.26
N SER A 42 2.04 -22.55 16.96
CA SER A 42 3.05 -21.53 17.28
C SER A 42 3.80 -21.02 16.04
N ARG A 43 4.00 -21.87 15.01
CA ARG A 43 4.70 -21.47 13.78
C ARG A 43 3.85 -20.62 12.85
N GLU A 44 2.57 -20.96 12.68
CA GLU A 44 1.64 -20.12 11.90
C GLU A 44 1.39 -18.78 12.57
N LEU A 45 1.23 -18.75 13.90
CA LEU A 45 1.11 -17.51 14.67
C LEU A 45 2.37 -16.65 14.55
N MET A 46 3.56 -17.26 14.56
CA MET A 46 4.83 -16.54 14.32
C MET A 46 4.91 -15.98 12.90
N ALA A 47 4.52 -16.75 11.88
CA ALA A 47 4.51 -16.29 10.50
C ALA A 47 3.52 -15.13 10.29
N GLN A 48 2.35 -15.19 10.96
CA GLN A 48 1.38 -14.10 10.97
C GLN A 48 1.91 -12.86 11.70
N GLN A 49 2.61 -13.02 12.83
CA GLN A 49 3.26 -11.91 13.54
C GLN A 49 4.35 -11.25 12.70
N LEU A 50 5.15 -12.02 11.96
CA LEU A 50 6.17 -11.51 11.06
C LEU A 50 5.56 -10.73 9.89
N ARG A 51 4.56 -11.31 9.20
CA ARG A 51 3.83 -10.63 8.11
C ARG A 51 3.17 -9.34 8.58
N LEU A 52 2.61 -9.33 9.80
CA LEU A 52 2.02 -8.14 10.38
C LEU A 52 3.08 -7.10 10.72
N ALA A 53 4.22 -7.51 11.28
CA ALA A 53 5.33 -6.61 11.59
C ALA A 53 5.93 -6.01 10.32
N GLU A 54 6.05 -6.78 9.24
CA GLU A 54 6.46 -6.31 7.92
C GLU A 54 5.46 -5.28 7.38
N LYS A 55 4.16 -5.62 7.31
CA LYS A 55 3.12 -4.68 6.88
C LYS A 55 3.06 -3.39 7.71
N LEU A 56 3.26 -3.49 9.03
CA LEU A 56 3.27 -2.33 9.92
C LEU A 56 4.54 -1.51 9.71
N LYS A 57 5.70 -2.14 9.59
CA LYS A 57 6.97 -1.47 9.34
C LYS A 57 6.91 -0.74 7.99
N GLU A 58 6.45 -1.40 6.93
CA GLU A 58 6.19 -0.80 5.62
C GLU A 58 5.28 0.43 5.79
N ARG A 59 4.13 0.29 6.46
CA ARG A 59 3.23 1.43 6.67
C ARG A 59 3.75 2.48 7.65
N LEU A 60 4.89 2.32 8.32
CA LEU A 60 5.40 3.30 9.28
C LEU A 60 6.77 3.87 8.91
N ASP A 61 7.54 3.21 8.03
CA ASP A 61 8.89 3.65 7.62
C ASP A 61 8.88 4.97 6.82
N TYR A 62 7.74 5.40 6.30
CA TYR A 62 7.60 6.68 5.60
C TYR A 62 7.20 7.85 6.54
N LEU A 63 7.28 7.69 7.86
CA LEU A 63 7.08 8.76 8.85
C LEU A 63 8.24 9.78 8.77
N GLY A 64 8.25 10.68 7.77
CA GLY A 64 9.20 11.80 7.83
C GLY A 64 9.38 12.70 6.62
N VAL A 65 8.90 12.36 5.42
CA VAL A 65 9.15 13.19 4.23
C VAL A 65 7.94 14.05 3.91
N TYR A 66 8.02 15.34 4.25
CA TYR A 66 7.08 16.32 3.74
C TYR A 66 7.32 16.54 2.24
N TYR A 67 6.41 16.06 1.39
CA TYR A 67 6.52 16.21 -0.05
C TYR A 67 6.04 17.59 -0.51
N LYS A 68 6.98 18.50 -0.76
CA LYS A 68 6.68 19.77 -1.45
C LYS A 68 6.39 19.49 -2.93
N ARG A 69 5.11 19.32 -3.28
CA ARG A 69 4.66 19.13 -4.66
C ARG A 69 4.83 20.41 -5.48
N ASN A 70 5.16 20.27 -6.76
CA ASN A 70 5.24 21.41 -7.69
C ASN A 70 3.97 21.49 -8.54
N PRO A 71 3.12 22.52 -8.37
CA PRO A 71 1.87 22.61 -9.11
C PRO A 71 2.02 22.63 -10.63
N ARG A 72 3.17 23.06 -11.15
CA ARG A 72 3.44 23.06 -12.60
C ARG A 72 3.44 21.65 -13.20
N ASN A 73 3.73 20.64 -12.38
CA ASN A 73 3.78 19.24 -12.80
C ASN A 73 2.45 18.53 -12.60
N PHE A 74 1.37 19.24 -12.25
CA PHE A 74 0.07 18.61 -12.09
C PHE A 74 -0.55 18.29 -13.44
N LEU A 75 -1.21 17.14 -13.52
CA LEU A 75 -1.86 16.62 -14.73
C LEU A 75 -2.75 17.67 -15.41
N ARG A 76 -3.49 18.46 -14.61
CA ARG A 76 -4.37 19.54 -15.09
C ARG A 76 -3.65 20.74 -15.73
N HIS A 77 -2.36 20.90 -15.49
CA HIS A 77 -1.53 21.98 -16.02
C HIS A 77 -0.57 21.50 -17.13
N MET A 78 -0.51 20.19 -17.39
CA MET A 78 0.31 19.64 -18.47
C MET A 78 -0.30 19.93 -19.84
N ALA A 79 0.56 20.07 -20.86
CA ALA A 79 0.11 20.08 -22.25
C ALA A 79 -0.42 18.70 -22.67
N SER A 80 -1.34 18.64 -23.63
CA SER A 80 -1.94 17.39 -24.12
C SER A 80 -0.95 16.24 -24.40
N PRO A 81 0.18 16.45 -25.12
CA PRO A 81 1.11 15.34 -25.38
C PRO A 81 1.78 14.81 -24.10
N GLN A 82 2.18 15.70 -23.18
CA GLN A 82 2.77 15.30 -21.89
C GLN A 82 1.76 14.57 -21.01
N LYS A 83 0.50 15.01 -21.05
CA LYS A 83 -0.60 14.35 -20.34
C LYS A 83 -0.81 12.93 -20.87
N GLU A 84 -0.85 12.75 -22.19
CA GLU A 84 -1.00 11.44 -22.82
C GLU A 84 0.17 10.50 -22.49
N ASP A 85 1.39 11.01 -22.52
CA ASP A 85 2.58 10.22 -22.17
C ASP A 85 2.57 9.77 -20.70
N LEU A 86 2.19 10.67 -19.78
CA LEU A 86 2.04 10.33 -18.35
C LEU A 86 0.95 9.27 -18.14
N LEU A 87 -0.21 9.43 -18.78
CA LEU A 87 -1.29 8.45 -18.66
C LEU A 87 -0.90 7.09 -19.26
N ARG A 88 -0.16 7.08 -20.37
CA ARG A 88 0.38 5.86 -20.97
C ARG A 88 1.37 5.17 -20.03
N GLN A 89 2.25 5.94 -19.39
CA GLN A 89 3.17 5.42 -18.39
C GLN A 89 2.41 4.81 -17.20
N LEU A 90 1.48 5.56 -16.61
CA LEU A 90 0.68 5.08 -15.48
C LEU A 90 -0.09 3.79 -15.82
N LYS A 91 -0.66 3.71 -17.02
CA LYS A 91 -1.33 2.49 -17.49
C LYS A 91 -0.36 1.31 -17.62
N ALA A 92 0.85 1.54 -18.13
CA ALA A 92 1.87 0.50 -18.22
C ALA A 92 2.31 0.01 -16.82
N ASP A 93 2.61 0.94 -15.91
CA ASP A 93 3.00 0.64 -14.53
C ASP A 93 1.89 -0.10 -13.77
N TYR A 94 0.63 0.31 -13.95
CA TYR A 94 -0.51 -0.35 -13.31
C TYR A 94 -0.77 -1.75 -13.88
N ARG A 95 -0.54 -1.96 -15.19
CA ARG A 95 -0.59 -3.29 -15.80
C ARG A 95 0.41 -4.23 -15.13
N GLU A 96 1.63 -3.76 -14.89
CA GLU A 96 2.68 -4.52 -14.20
C GLU A 96 2.28 -4.89 -12.77
N ILE A 97 1.62 -3.99 -12.05
CA ILE A 97 1.08 -4.28 -10.71
C ILE A 97 0.04 -5.40 -10.81
N ILE A 98 -0.93 -5.29 -11.72
CA ILE A 98 -1.99 -6.29 -11.87
C ILE A 98 -1.40 -7.68 -12.15
N LEU A 99 -0.45 -7.80 -13.09
CA LEU A 99 0.16 -9.08 -13.45
C LEU A 99 0.97 -9.70 -12.29
N ALA A 100 1.58 -8.86 -11.45
CA ALA A 100 2.36 -9.32 -10.30
C ALA A 100 1.50 -9.58 -9.04
N TYR A 101 0.28 -9.04 -8.95
CA TYR A 101 -0.45 -8.91 -7.68
C TYR A 101 -0.78 -10.24 -6.99
N PHE A 102 -1.20 -11.24 -7.76
CA PHE A 102 -1.48 -12.59 -7.24
C PHE A 102 -0.31 -13.56 -7.44
N SER A 103 0.84 -13.05 -7.89
CA SER A 103 2.09 -13.79 -7.96
C SER A 103 2.86 -13.63 -6.65
N ASP A 104 3.68 -14.61 -6.27
CA ASP A 104 4.62 -14.50 -5.13
C ASP A 104 5.82 -13.57 -5.48
N GLU A 105 5.57 -12.45 -6.15
CA GLU A 105 6.59 -11.50 -6.62
C GLU A 105 7.07 -10.63 -5.44
N PRO A 106 8.35 -10.74 -5.02
CA PRO A 106 8.85 -10.01 -3.85
C PRO A 106 8.94 -8.50 -4.05
N ARG A 107 8.82 -8.00 -5.29
CA ARG A 107 8.92 -6.58 -5.64
C ARG A 107 7.58 -5.91 -5.97
N LEU A 108 6.46 -6.53 -5.61
CA LEU A 108 5.13 -5.94 -5.84
C LEU A 108 4.99 -4.56 -5.16
N ASN A 109 5.47 -4.44 -3.92
CA ASN A 109 5.41 -3.19 -3.17
C ASN A 109 6.19 -2.05 -3.86
N ASP A 110 7.37 -2.33 -4.41
CA ASP A 110 8.16 -1.35 -5.15
C ASP A 110 7.42 -0.83 -6.39
N LYS A 111 6.67 -1.70 -7.08
CA LYS A 111 5.84 -1.33 -8.23
C LYS A 111 4.68 -0.44 -7.81
N ILE A 112 3.99 -0.80 -6.73
CA ILE A 112 2.89 0.00 -6.16
C ILE A 112 3.41 1.37 -5.73
N ASP A 113 4.53 1.43 -5.00
CA ASP A 113 5.15 2.68 -4.57
C ASP A 113 5.56 3.55 -5.75
N HIS A 114 6.14 2.97 -6.81
CA HIS A 114 6.48 3.72 -8.02
C HIS A 114 5.24 4.37 -8.64
N PHE A 115 4.20 3.57 -8.90
CA PHE A 115 2.95 4.06 -9.48
C PHE A 115 2.32 5.16 -8.62
N VAL A 116 2.22 4.94 -7.31
CA VAL A 116 1.59 5.86 -6.37
C VAL A 116 2.39 7.17 -6.26
N ASN A 117 3.72 7.11 -6.26
CA ASN A 117 4.56 8.31 -6.28
C ASN A 117 4.29 9.17 -7.52
N VAL A 118 4.31 8.55 -8.71
CA VAL A 118 4.03 9.26 -9.97
C VAL A 118 2.64 9.90 -9.92
N ALA A 119 1.61 9.15 -9.52
CA ALA A 119 0.24 9.64 -9.41
C ALA A 119 0.10 10.79 -8.39
N PHE A 120 0.76 10.68 -7.24
CA PHE A 120 0.71 11.68 -6.18
C PHE A 120 1.39 13.01 -6.58
N PHE A 121 2.59 12.94 -7.18
CA PHE A 121 3.32 14.14 -7.60
C PHE A 121 2.67 14.86 -8.78
N ALA A 122 2.03 14.11 -9.67
CA ALA A 122 1.25 14.67 -10.77
C ALA A 122 -0.18 15.07 -10.37
N ASP A 123 -0.58 14.91 -9.10
CA ASP A 123 -1.92 15.25 -8.59
C ASP A 123 -3.03 14.62 -9.46
N VAL A 124 -2.85 13.34 -9.78
CA VAL A 124 -3.76 12.56 -10.63
C VAL A 124 -5.07 12.31 -9.86
N PRO A 125 -6.24 12.61 -10.46
CA PRO A 125 -7.52 12.32 -9.83
C PRO A 125 -7.73 10.82 -9.63
N ILE A 126 -8.36 10.44 -8.51
CA ILE A 126 -8.72 9.03 -8.23
C ILE A 126 -9.55 8.44 -9.38
N SER A 127 -10.46 9.23 -9.96
CA SER A 127 -11.27 8.80 -11.11
C SER A 127 -10.43 8.35 -12.31
N GLN A 128 -9.26 8.98 -12.53
CA GLN A 128 -8.35 8.61 -13.62
C GLN A 128 -7.67 7.27 -13.36
N ILE A 129 -7.36 6.95 -12.10
CA ILE A 129 -6.78 5.66 -11.71
C ILE A 129 -7.82 4.55 -11.89
N VAL A 130 -9.07 4.82 -11.50
CA VAL A 130 -10.20 3.89 -11.72
C VAL A 130 -10.42 3.67 -13.22
N GLU A 131 -10.36 4.72 -14.03
CA GLU A 131 -10.46 4.62 -15.50
C GLU A 131 -9.37 3.71 -16.08
N ILE A 132 -8.10 3.93 -15.71
CA ILE A 132 -6.97 3.06 -16.10
C ILE A 132 -7.24 1.60 -15.72
N HIS A 133 -7.75 1.36 -14.51
CA HIS A 133 -8.09 0.00 -14.07
C HIS A 133 -9.18 -0.62 -14.94
N MET A 134 -10.27 0.10 -15.21
CA MET A 134 -11.37 -0.37 -16.04
C MET A 134 -10.92 -0.69 -17.47
N GLU A 135 -10.11 0.18 -18.09
CA GLU A 135 -9.56 -0.08 -19.41
C GLU A 135 -8.71 -1.36 -19.47
N LEU A 136 -7.91 -1.61 -18.43
CA LEU A 136 -7.10 -2.82 -18.36
C LEU A 136 -7.95 -4.07 -18.11
N MET A 137 -9.00 -3.99 -17.30
CA MET A 137 -9.96 -5.09 -17.14
C MET A 137 -10.65 -5.43 -18.46
N ASP A 138 -11.07 -4.41 -19.23
CA ASP A 138 -11.67 -4.61 -20.55
C ASP A 138 -10.68 -5.26 -21.54
N GLU A 139 -9.41 -4.81 -21.53
CA GLU A 139 -8.34 -5.41 -22.33
C GLU A 139 -8.13 -6.89 -21.95
N PHE A 140 -8.01 -7.21 -20.66
CA PHE A 140 -7.82 -8.58 -20.21
C PHE A 140 -9.05 -9.47 -20.48
N SER A 141 -10.26 -8.95 -20.33
CA SER A 141 -11.50 -9.68 -20.65
C SER A 141 -11.52 -10.07 -22.13
N LYS A 142 -11.13 -9.16 -23.03
CA LYS A 142 -11.01 -9.47 -24.47
C LYS A 142 -10.00 -10.59 -24.73
N HIS A 143 -8.82 -10.52 -24.11
CA HIS A 143 -7.79 -11.57 -24.28
C HIS A 143 -8.25 -12.93 -23.73
N LEU A 144 -8.84 -12.98 -22.53
CA LEU A 144 -9.34 -14.22 -21.93
C LEU A 144 -10.44 -14.86 -22.79
N LYS A 145 -11.36 -14.06 -23.34
CA LYS A 145 -12.41 -14.53 -24.25
C LYS A 145 -11.85 -15.13 -25.54
N LEU A 146 -10.79 -14.53 -26.10
CA LEU A 146 -10.09 -15.08 -27.27
C LEU A 146 -9.37 -16.40 -26.95
N GLU A 147 -8.91 -16.58 -25.73
CA GLU A 147 -8.31 -17.83 -25.23
C GLU A 147 -9.36 -18.88 -24.79
N GLY A 148 -10.66 -18.54 -24.82
CA GLY A 148 -11.74 -19.41 -24.35
C GLY A 148 -11.80 -19.58 -22.83
N ARG A 149 -11.25 -18.63 -22.07
CA ARG A 149 -11.22 -18.61 -20.60
C ARG A 149 -12.33 -17.72 -20.03
N SER A 150 -12.79 -18.04 -18.82
CA SER A 150 -13.70 -17.18 -18.05
C SER A 150 -13.01 -15.88 -17.63
N ASP A 151 -13.73 -14.76 -17.71
CA ASP A 151 -13.26 -13.46 -17.23
C ASP A 151 -13.68 -13.15 -15.78
N GLU A 152 -14.29 -14.11 -15.07
CA GLU A 152 -14.68 -13.97 -13.66
C GLU A 152 -13.48 -13.68 -12.74
N VAL A 153 -12.29 -14.21 -13.08
CA VAL A 153 -11.04 -13.95 -12.33
C VAL A 153 -10.68 -12.46 -12.28
N LEU A 154 -11.19 -11.65 -13.20
CA LEU A 154 -10.92 -10.21 -13.22
C LEU A 154 -11.57 -9.48 -12.03
N LEU A 155 -12.59 -10.07 -11.41
CA LEU A 155 -13.22 -9.51 -10.21
C LEU A 155 -12.25 -9.45 -9.03
N ASP A 156 -11.27 -10.36 -8.98
CA ASP A 156 -10.29 -10.41 -7.89
C ASP A 156 -9.33 -9.20 -7.93
N TYR A 157 -9.08 -8.63 -9.11
CA TYR A 157 -8.27 -7.42 -9.26
C TYR A 157 -8.90 -6.15 -8.68
N ARG A 158 -10.15 -6.22 -8.19
CA ARG A 158 -10.71 -5.18 -7.33
C ARG A 158 -9.88 -4.99 -6.06
N LEU A 159 -9.26 -6.07 -5.55
CA LEU A 159 -8.34 -5.98 -4.42
C LEU A 159 -7.10 -5.17 -4.77
N THR A 160 -6.54 -5.35 -5.97
CA THR A 160 -5.41 -4.56 -6.48
C THR A 160 -5.74 -3.06 -6.55
N LEU A 161 -6.94 -2.71 -7.02
CA LEU A 161 -7.40 -1.32 -7.05
C LEU A 161 -7.52 -0.74 -5.63
N ILE A 162 -8.16 -1.47 -4.72
CA ILE A 162 -8.31 -1.05 -3.33
C ILE A 162 -6.94 -0.81 -2.68
N ASP A 163 -6.00 -1.73 -2.88
CA ASP A 163 -4.67 -1.65 -2.27
C ASP A 163 -3.88 -0.45 -2.82
N THR A 164 -3.88 -0.26 -4.14
CA THR A 164 -3.21 0.88 -4.80
C THR A 164 -3.80 2.22 -4.33
N LEU A 165 -5.13 2.33 -4.24
CA LEU A 165 -5.79 3.53 -3.73
C LEU A 165 -5.52 3.76 -2.24
N ALA A 166 -5.40 2.70 -1.43
CA ALA A 166 -5.05 2.82 -0.03
C ALA A 166 -3.64 3.39 0.15
N HIS A 167 -2.67 2.95 -0.66
CA HIS A 167 -1.31 3.51 -0.68
C HIS A 167 -1.31 5.00 -1.06
N LEU A 168 -2.08 5.39 -2.09
CA LEU A 168 -2.22 6.78 -2.49
C LEU A 168 -2.89 7.65 -1.42
N CYS A 169 -3.98 7.17 -0.82
CA CYS A 169 -4.66 7.86 0.27
C CYS A 169 -3.73 8.07 1.47
N GLU A 170 -2.89 7.08 1.79
CA GLU A 170 -1.92 7.18 2.85
C GLU A 170 -0.82 8.22 2.54
N MET A 171 -0.38 8.30 1.28
CA MET A 171 0.51 9.39 0.83
C MET A 171 -0.12 10.77 1.02
N TYR A 172 -1.39 10.96 0.62
CA TYR A 172 -2.10 12.22 0.85
C TYR A 172 -2.22 12.53 2.35
N ARG A 173 -2.61 11.56 3.16
CA ARG A 173 -2.75 11.71 4.62
C ARG A 173 -1.45 12.17 5.29
N ARG A 174 -0.30 11.65 4.83
CA ARG A 174 1.03 12.02 5.35
C ARG A 174 1.55 13.37 4.86
N SER A 175 1.07 13.82 3.70
CA SER A 175 1.50 15.10 3.12
C SER A 175 0.93 16.32 3.84
N ILE A 176 -0.07 16.13 4.71
CA ILE A 176 -0.65 17.20 5.53
C ILE A 176 0.29 17.46 6.71
N PRO A 177 0.82 18.69 6.89
CA PRO A 177 1.63 19.04 8.05
C PRO A 177 0.87 18.72 9.33
N ARG A 178 1.50 18.01 10.27
CA ARG A 178 0.98 17.92 11.64
C ARG A 178 1.27 19.24 12.33
N GLU A 179 0.26 19.90 12.87
CA GLU A 179 0.46 21.04 13.77
C GLU A 179 1.38 20.58 14.91
N SER A 180 2.47 21.33 15.12
CA SER A 180 3.46 21.08 16.18
C SER A 180 2.99 21.67 17.50
#